data_AF-J9GR64-F1
#
_entry.id   AF-J9GR64-F1
#
_cell.length_a   1.000
_cell.length_b   1.000
_cell.length_c   1.000
_cell.angle_alpha   90.00
_cell.angle_beta   90.00
_cell.angle_gamma   90.00
#
_symmetry.space_group_name_H-M   'P 1'
#
loop_
_entity.id
_entity.type
_entity.pdbx_description
1 polymer ?
#
loop_
_entity_poly.entity_id
_entity_poly.type
_entity_poly.pdbx_seq_one_letter_code
_entity_poly.pdbx_strand_id
1 'polypeptide(L)' 'MPALFDRIQEASENEPFREVVVATSYTPEGDATAYYIIDFLKKRWPGLHVTRLARGLPSGIEIEYTDLNTIANAVYSRR' A
#
# COMPACT_ATOMS: atom_id res chain seq x y z
N MET A 1 -4.11 -10.82 11.60
CA MET A 1 -4.74 -10.45 10.32
C MET A 1 -6.24 -10.77 10.15
N PRO A 2 -6.92 -11.59 10.97
CA PRO A 2 -8.39 -11.77 10.82
C PRO A 2 -9.15 -10.45 10.97
N ALA A 3 -8.75 -9.64 11.96
CA ALA A 3 -9.43 -8.40 12.31
C ALA A 3 -9.51 -7.33 11.20
N LEU A 4 -8.68 -7.37 10.15
CA LEU A 4 -8.84 -6.46 9.00
C LEU A 4 -10.02 -6.90 8.15
N PHE A 5 -10.08 -8.19 7.81
CA PHE A 5 -11.12 -8.74 6.94
C PHE A 5 -12.47 -8.72 7.63
N ASP A 6 -12.50 -9.02 8.92
CA ASP A 6 -13.72 -8.97 9.73
C ASP A 6 -14.32 -7.55 9.73
N ARG A 7 -13.48 -6.52 9.91
CA ARG A 7 -13.91 -5.12 9.86
C ARG A 7 -14.44 -4.71 8.48
N ILE A 8 -13.80 -5.15 7.40
CA ILE A 8 -14.26 -4.84 6.03
C ILE A 8 -15.58 -5.55 5.73
N GLN A 9 -15.73 -6.80 6.19
CA GLN A 9 -16.98 -7.55 6.06
C GLN A 9 -18.12 -6.86 6.82
N GLU A 10 -17.91 -6.51 8.09
CA GLU A 10 -18.90 -5.82 8.92
C GLU A 10 -19.30 -4.45 8.35
N ALA A 11 -18.33 -3.68 7.85
CA ALA A 11 -18.60 -2.40 7.20
C ALA A 11 -19.38 -2.58 5.88
N SER A 12 -19.12 -3.63 5.11
CA SER A 12 -19.82 -3.89 3.84
C SER A 12 -21.34 -4.07 4.02
N GLU A 13 -21.78 -4.48 5.21
CA GLU A 13 -23.19 -4.74 5.53
C GLU A 13 -23.92 -3.49 6.07
N ASN A 14 -23.19 -2.50 6.59
CA ASN A 14 -23.76 -1.31 7.23
C ASN A 14 -23.42 -0.01 6.47
N GLU A 15 -22.12 0.29 6.35
CA GLU A 15 -21.60 1.48 5.68
C GLU A 15 -20.27 1.12 4.97
N PRO A 16 -20.30 0.87 3.65
CA PRO A 16 -19.14 0.36 2.94
C PRO A 16 -18.01 1.40 2.89
N PHE A 17 -16.79 0.96 3.20
CA PHE A 17 -15.60 1.79 3.03
C PHE A 17 -15.43 2.22 1.56
N ARG A 18 -15.09 3.49 1.37
CA ARG A 18 -14.78 4.02 0.02
C ARG A 18 -13.39 3.61 -0.44
N GLU A 19 -12.44 3.51 0.48
CA GLU A 19 -11.05 3.21 0.18
C GLU A 19 -10.34 2.47 1.32
N VAL A 20 -9.42 1.57 0.96
CA VAL A 20 -8.40 1.02 1.87
C VAL A 20 -7.01 1.43 1.37
N VAL A 21 -6.29 2.17 2.21
CA VAL A 21 -4.91 2.59 1.95
C VAL A 21 -3.95 1.60 2.62
N VAL A 22 -3.16 0.88 1.83
CA VAL A 22 -2.15 -0.06 2.33
C VAL A 22 -0.85 0.68 2.63
N ALA A 23 -0.59 0.90 3.91
CA ALA A 23 0.56 1.64 4.42
C ALA A 23 1.61 0.75 5.12
N THR A 24 1.82 -0.48 4.64
CA THR A 24 2.93 -1.32 5.13
C THR A 24 4.28 -0.73 4.71
N SER A 25 5.33 -1.02 5.47
CA SER A 25 6.70 -0.58 5.20
C SER A 25 7.18 -0.95 3.78
N TYR A 26 8.08 -0.14 3.22
CA TYR A 26 8.77 -0.43 1.96
C TYR A 26 10.01 -1.29 2.16
N THR A 27 9.82 -2.46 2.77
CA THR A 27 10.80 -3.55 2.79
C THR A 27 10.29 -4.68 1.90
N PRO A 28 11.14 -5.64 1.49
CA PRO A 28 10.69 -6.80 0.72
C PRO A 28 9.49 -7.54 1.34
N GLU A 29 9.50 -7.72 2.67
CA GLU A 29 8.43 -8.38 3.41
C GLU A 29 7.15 -7.52 3.45
N GLY A 30 7.32 -6.21 3.64
CA GLY A 30 6.22 -5.25 3.63
C GLY A 30 5.56 -5.15 2.27
N ASP A 31 6.32 -5.29 1.19
CA ASP A 31 5.85 -5.34 -0.19
C ASP A 31 5.12 -6.63 -0.52
N ALA A 32 5.66 -7.77 -0.12
CA ALA A 32 4.98 -9.06 -0.27
C ALA A 32 3.63 -9.05 0.47
N THR A 33 3.63 -8.53 1.70
CA THR A 33 2.41 -8.38 2.52
C THR A 33 1.41 -7.44 1.85
N ALA A 34 1.87 -6.31 1.31
CA ALA A 34 1.00 -5.37 0.61
C ALA A 34 0.37 -5.98 -0.63
N TYR A 35 1.18 -6.65 -1.44
CA TYR A 35 0.72 -7.33 -2.64
C TYR A 35 -0.37 -8.34 -2.30
N TYR A 36 -0.14 -9.17 -1.27
CA TYR A 36 -1.11 -10.14 -0.79
C TYR A 36 -2.43 -9.49 -0.35
N ILE A 37 -2.36 -8.44 0.49
CA ILE A 37 -3.57 -7.73 0.97
C ILE A 37 -4.33 -7.11 -0.21
N ILE A 38 -3.64 -6.42 -1.12
CA ILE A 38 -4.25 -5.75 -2.26
C ILE A 38 -4.95 -6.76 -3.17
N ASP A 39 -4.27 -7.85 -3.53
CA ASP A 39 -4.82 -8.90 -4.39
C ASP A 39 -6.05 -9.56 -3.74
N PHE A 40 -5.96 -9.89 -2.45
CA PHE A 40 -7.06 -10.49 -1.71
C PHE A 40 -8.28 -9.57 -1.64
N LEU A 41 -8.09 -8.30 -1.26
CA LEU A 41 -9.18 -7.34 -1.14
C LEU A 41 -9.87 -7.08 -2.48
N LYS A 42 -9.10 -6.95 -3.57
CA LYS A 42 -9.67 -6.76 -4.93
C LYS A 42 -10.47 -7.98 -5.40
N LYS A 43 -10.02 -9.20 -5.09
CA LYS A 43 -10.74 -10.43 -5.44
C LYS A 43 -12.03 -10.59 -4.65
N ARG A 44 -12.00 -10.24 -3.36
CA ARG A 44 -13.15 -10.43 -2.46
C ARG A 44 -14.18 -9.30 -2.55
N TRP A 45 -13.72 -8.06 -2.76
CA TRP A 45 -14.55 -6.86 -2.89
C TRP A 45 -14.16 -6.05 -4.14
N PRO A 46 -14.63 -6.42 -5.34
CA PRO A 46 -14.24 -5.78 -6.60
C PRO A 46 -14.56 -4.28 -6.70
N GLY A 47 -15.54 -3.80 -5.93
CA GLY A 47 -15.92 -2.38 -5.87
C GLY A 47 -15.14 -1.53 -4.86
N LEU A 48 -14.28 -2.15 -4.03
CA LEU A 48 -13.50 -1.44 -3.02
C LEU A 48 -12.28 -0.80 -3.66
N HIS A 49 -12.11 0.52 -3.48
CA HIS A 49 -10.89 1.19 -3.90
C HIS A 49 -9.74 0.78 -2.98
N VAL A 50 -8.67 0.20 -3.53
CA VAL A 50 -7.51 -0.20 -2.74
C VAL A 50 -6.28 0.45 -3.33
N THR A 51 -5.62 1.29 -2.53
CA THR A 51 -4.42 2.03 -2.90
C THR A 51 -3.26 1.63 -1.99
N ARG A 52 -2.05 1.95 -2.43
CA ARG A 52 -0.82 1.87 -1.63
C ARG A 52 -0.23 3.27 -1.63
N LEU A 53 0.43 3.63 -0.53
CA LEU A 53 1.19 4.87 -0.50
C LEU A 53 2.18 4.93 -1.69
N ALA A 54 2.63 6.13 -2.03
CA ALA A 54 3.65 6.31 -3.05
C ALA A 54 5.04 5.98 -2.47
N ARG A 55 5.87 5.34 -3.29
CA ARG A 55 7.26 5.04 -2.97
C ARG A 55 8.13 6.14 -3.60
N GLY A 56 9.06 6.73 -2.84
CA GLY A 56 9.88 7.81 -3.37
C GLY A 56 10.84 8.43 -2.35
N LEU A 57 11.53 9.48 -2.80
CA LEU A 57 12.43 10.27 -1.97
C LEU A 57 11.63 11.18 -1.02
N PRO A 58 12.03 11.32 0.25
CA PRO A 58 11.47 12.32 1.14
C PRO A 58 11.67 13.73 0.58
N SER A 59 10.70 14.62 0.77
CA SER A 59 10.89 16.03 0.41
C SER A 59 11.93 16.69 1.32
N GLY A 60 12.89 17.39 0.72
CA GLY A 60 13.92 18.15 1.45
C GLY A 60 15.23 17.40 1.73
N ILE A 61 15.39 16.17 1.25
CA ILE A 61 16.69 15.48 1.23
C ILE A 61 17.44 15.81 -0.06
N GLU A 62 18.71 16.21 0.06
CA GLU A 62 19.59 16.32 -1.10
C GLU A 62 20.01 14.93 -1.58
N ILE A 63 20.08 14.76 -2.91
CA ILE A 63 20.42 13.48 -3.55
C ILE A 63 21.75 12.94 -3.01
N GLU A 64 22.69 13.81 -2.68
CA GLU A 64 24.02 13.48 -2.17
C GLU A 64 24.01 12.72 -0.83
N TYR A 65 22.93 12.83 -0.06
CA TYR A 65 22.76 12.14 1.23
C TYR A 65 21.78 10.97 1.18
N THR A 66 21.32 10.59 -0.02
CA THR A 66 20.40 9.47 -0.21
C THR A 66 21.16 8.21 -0.65
N ASP A 67 20.80 7.05 -0.08
CA ASP A 67 21.31 5.78 -0.56
C ASP A 67 20.85 5.45 -2.00
N LEU A 68 21.71 4.74 -2.73
CA LEU A 68 21.48 4.40 -4.14
C LEU A 68 20.21 3.55 -4.36
N ASN A 69 19.80 2.74 -3.39
CA ASN A 69 18.61 1.91 -3.54
C ASN A 69 17.34 2.77 -3.49
N THR A 70 17.29 3.77 -2.63
CA THR A 70 16.16 4.72 -2.57
C THR A 70 16.07 5.54 -3.86
N ILE A 71 17.20 6.01 -4.41
CA ILE A 71 17.23 6.70 -5.71
C ILE A 71 16.73 5.78 -6.82
N ALA A 72 17.27 4.56 -6.93
CA ALA A 72 16.89 3.60 -7.94
C ALA A 72 15.38 3.27 -7.86
N ASN A 73 14.85 3.06 -6.66
CA ASN A 73 13.43 2.82 -6.43
C ASN A 73 12.55 4.01 -6.82
N ALA A 74 12.99 5.25 -6.53
CA ALA A 74 12.26 6.47 -6.91
C ALA A 74 12.21 6.66 -8.43
N VAL A 75 13.33 6.38 -9.12
CA VAL A 75 13.39 6.41 -10.59
C VAL A 75 12.50 5.33 -11.20
N TYR A 76 12.57 4.11 -10.68
CA TYR A 76 11.76 2.99 -11.17
C TYR A 76 10.25 3.20 -10.94
N SER A 77 9.88 3.87 -9.84
CA SER A 77 8.49 4.15 -9.48
C SER A 77 7.92 5.41 -10.14
N ARG A 78 8.69 6.10 -10.97
CA ARG A 78 8.26 7.32 -11.67
C ARG A 78 7.16 6.98 -12.69
N ARG A 79 5.91 7.33 -12.35
CA ARG A 79 4.75 7.31 -13.24
C ARG A 79 4.52 8.68 -13.87
#